data_AF-W9GVE4-F1
#
_entry.id   AF-W9GVE4-F1
#
_cell.length_a   1.000
_cell.length_b   1.000
_cell.length_c   1.000
_cell.angle_alpha   90.00
_cell.angle_beta   90.00
_cell.angle_gamma   90.00
#
_symmetry.space_group_name_H-M   'P 1'
#
loop_
_entity.id
_entity.type
_entity.pdbx_description
1 polymer ?
#
loop_
_entity_poly.entity_id
_entity_poly.type
_entity_poly.pdbx_seq_one_letter_code
_entity_poly.pdbx_strand_id
1 'polypeptide(L)' 'MKFAPNKLYVESYIKCHNCGVLIYEAKRPEAVMKGEEIYCSQWCVDWEEDRTKRHAAAAE' A
#
# COMPACT_ATOMS: atom_id res chain seq x y z
N MET A 1 -6.49 -19.08 -10.05
CA MET A 1 -7.57 -18.06 -10.18
C MET A 1 -8.64 -18.63 -11.10
N LYS A 2 -9.90 -18.67 -10.66
CA LYS A 2 -11.03 -19.27 -11.38
C LYS A 2 -12.05 -18.16 -11.63
N PHE A 3 -12.59 -18.10 -12.84
CA PHE A 3 -13.44 -16.99 -13.22
C PHE A 3 -14.87 -17.11 -12.65
N ALA A 4 -15.38 -16.08 -11.95
CA ALA A 4 -16.79 -15.85 -11.74
C ALA A 4 -17.52 -15.54 -13.07
N PRO A 5 -18.78 -16.01 -13.26
CA PRO A 5 -19.52 -15.92 -14.53
C PRO A 5 -19.88 -14.50 -15.00
N ASN A 6 -19.76 -13.48 -14.14
CA ASN A 6 -20.27 -12.12 -14.35
C ASN A 6 -19.27 -11.14 -14.98
N LYS A 7 -18.04 -11.57 -15.32
CA LYS A 7 -17.01 -10.80 -16.05
C LYS A 7 -16.56 -9.47 -15.42
N LEU A 8 -16.83 -9.22 -14.14
CA LEU A 8 -16.33 -8.02 -13.44
C LEU A 8 -15.04 -8.37 -12.68
N TYR A 9 -13.88 -8.12 -13.29
CA TYR A 9 -12.55 -8.34 -12.69
C TYR A 9 -11.90 -7.03 -12.28
N VAL A 10 -11.12 -7.12 -11.21
CA VAL A 10 -10.00 -6.20 -11.01
C VAL A 10 -8.90 -6.62 -11.99
N GLU A 11 -8.65 -5.78 -13.00
CA GLU A 11 -7.66 -6.05 -14.05
C GLU A 11 -6.21 -5.86 -13.55
N SER A 12 -6.00 -4.90 -12.65
CA SER A 12 -4.74 -4.73 -11.95
C SER A 12 -4.94 -4.06 -10.58
N TYR A 13 -4.03 -4.34 -9.65
CA TYR A 13 -3.94 -3.64 -8.38
C TYR A 13 -2.48 -3.54 -7.96
N ILE A 14 -2.15 -2.47 -7.24
CA ILE A 14 -0.88 -2.34 -6.55
C ILE A 14 -1.15 -2.43 -5.05
N LYS A 15 -0.29 -3.12 -4.30
CA LYS A 15 -0.44 -3.21 -2.86
C LYS A 15 0.25 -2.03 -2.20
N CYS A 16 -0.39 -1.44 -1.19
CA CYS A 16 0.29 -0.53 -0.31
C CYS A 16 1.47 -1.24 0.38
N HIS A 17 2.65 -0.62 0.32
CA HIS A 17 3.88 -1.12 0.92
C HIS A 17 3.74 -1.37 2.42
N ASN A 18 3.04 -0.48 3.13
CA ASN A 18 2.89 -0.59 4.59
C ASN A 18 1.76 -1.53 5.04
N CYS A 19 0.51 -1.27 4.60
CA CYS A 19 -0.67 -1.97 5.15
C CYS A 19 -1.25 -3.07 4.25
N GLY A 20 -0.73 -3.22 3.02
CA GLY A 20 -1.17 -4.26 2.08
C GLY A 20 -2.52 -4.02 1.42
N VAL A 21 -3.20 -2.89 1.68
CA VAL A 21 -4.46 -2.56 1.00
C VAL A 21 -4.25 -2.49 -0.51
N LEU A 22 -5.24 -2.96 -1.26
CA LEU A 22 -5.19 -2.98 -2.72
C LEU A 22 -5.59 -1.59 -3.26
N ILE A 23 -4.70 -0.98 -4.03
CA ILE A 23 -4.91 0.27 -4.75
C ILE A 23 -5.21 -0.11 -6.20
N TYR A 24 -6.47 0.07 -6.59
CA TYR A 24 -6.93 -0.21 -7.94
C TYR A 24 -6.63 0.94 -8.90
N GLU A 25 -6.58 0.65 -10.20
CA GLU A 25 -6.30 1.60 -11.29
C GLU A 25 -7.15 2.88 -11.26
N ALA A 26 -8.33 2.84 -10.65
CA ALA A 26 -9.24 3.98 -10.52
C ALA A 26 -8.72 5.14 -9.63
N LYS A 27 -7.42 5.11 -9.26
CA LYS A 27 -6.68 6.11 -8.49
C LYS A 27 -7.35 6.38 -7.14
N ARG A 28 -6.79 5.80 -6.08
CA ARG A 28 -7.06 6.27 -4.73
C ARG A 28 -6.45 7.68 -4.60
N PRO A 29 -7.26 8.76 -4.48
CA PRO A 29 -6.75 10.14 -4.55
C PRO A 29 -5.70 10.44 -3.48
N GLU A 30 -5.81 9.78 -2.34
CA GLU A 30 -4.90 9.89 -1.21
C GLU A 30 -3.64 9.00 -1.32
N ALA A 31 -3.48 8.19 -2.37
CA ALA A 31 -2.29 7.36 -2.52
C ALA A 31 -1.03 8.22 -2.70
N VAL A 32 0.06 7.80 -2.05
CA VAL A 32 1.34 8.54 -2.01
C VAL A 32 2.45 7.65 -2.53
N MET A 33 3.30 8.19 -3.41
CA MET A 33 4.54 7.54 -3.84
C MET A 33 5.70 8.04 -3.00
N LYS A 34 6.55 7.14 -2.49
CA LYS A 34 7.80 7.47 -1.80
C LYS A 34 8.92 6.58 -2.34
N GLY A 35 9.80 7.15 -3.16
CA GLY A 35 10.76 6.36 -3.93
C GLY A 35 10.04 5.47 -4.95
N GLU A 36 10.36 4.18 -4.94
CA GLU A 36 9.73 3.17 -5.80
C GLU A 36 8.47 2.52 -5.16
N GLU A 37 8.16 2.89 -3.91
CA GLU A 37 7.08 2.28 -3.13
C GLU A 37 5.80 3.13 -3.17
N ILE A 38 4.64 2.45 -3.20
CA ILE A 38 3.32 3.09 -3.14
C ILE A 38 2.65 2.86 -1.78
N TYR A 39 2.03 3.91 -1.26
CA TYR A 39 1.32 3.91 0.00
C TYR A 39 -0.11 4.33 -0.24
N CYS A 40 -1.03 3.81 0.57
CA CYS A 40 -2.44 4.09 0.39
C CYS A 40 -2.89 5.45 0.93
N SER A 41 -2.03 6.08 1.75
CA SER A 41 -2.22 7.40 2.35
C SER A 41 -0.91 7.87 2.98
N GLN A 42 -0.80 9.17 3.26
CA GLN A 42 0.33 9.73 4.02
C GLN A 42 0.50 9.07 5.39
N TRP A 43 -0.62 8.73 6.05
CA TRP A 43 -0.59 8.02 7.33
C TRP A 43 0.19 6.69 7.25
N CYS A 44 0.11 5.97 6.13
CA CYS A 44 0.87 4.75 5.95
C CYS A 44 2.38 4.99 5.76
N VAL A 45 2.78 6.15 5.22
CA VAL A 45 4.19 6.55 5.15
C VAL A 45 4.70 6.83 6.55
N ASP A 46 4.00 7.68 7.30
CA ASP A 46 4.42 8.13 8.63
C ASP A 46 4.53 6.95 9.62
N TRP A 47 3.60 5.99 9.55
CA TRP A 47 3.59 4.84 10.45
C TRP A 47 4.76 3.87 10.21
N GLU A 48 5.15 3.68 8.94
CA GLU A 48 6.33 2.89 8.62
C GLU A 48 7.61 3.56 9.13
N GLU A 49 7.75 4.88 8.93
CA GLU A 49 8.89 5.63 9.43
C GLU A 49 9.01 5.55 10.95
N ASP A 50 7.89 5.71 11.66
CA ASP A 50 7.84 5.55 13.12
C ASP A 50 8.23 4.14 13.56
N ARG A 51 7.67 3.10 12.90
CA ARG A 51 8.04 1.70 13.16
C ARG A 51 9.54 1.48 12.97
N THR A 52 10.11 2.02 11.90
CA THR A 52 11.55 1.92 11.61
C THR A 52 12.39 2.58 12.70
N LYS A 53 12.01 3.79 13.14
CA LYS A 53 12.67 4.49 14.26
C LYS A 53 12.62 3.68 15.55
N ARG A 54 11.46 3.11 15.90
CA ARG A 54 11.31 2.26 17.10
C ARG A 54 12.18 1.00 17.04
N HIS A 55 12.30 0.37 15.88
CA HIS A 55 13.19 -0.78 15.72
C HIS A 55 14.67 -0.41 15.81
N ALA A 56 15.07 0.74 15.24
CA ALA A 56 16.45 1.23 15.37
C ALA A 56 16.80 1.53 16.83
N ALA A 57 15.92 2.22 17.56
CA ALA A 57 16.13 2.56 18.98
C ALA A 57 16.15 1.34 19.91
N ALA A 58 15.49 0.24 19.53
CA ALA A 58 15.50 -1.01 20.30
C ALA A 58 16.74 -1.89 20.03
N ALA A 59 17.54 -1.55 19.01
CA ALA A 59 18.74 -2.29 18.64
C ALA A 59 20.03 -1.69 19.26
N GLU A 60 19.91 -0.57 19.98
CA GLU A 60 20.96 0.10 20.76
C GLU A 60 20.85 -0.24 22.25
#